data_AF-A0A8C3SDF6-F1
#
_entry.id   AF-A0A8C3SDF6-F1
#
_cell.length_a   1.000
_cell.length_b   1.000
_cell.length_c   1.000
_cell.angle_alpha   90.00
_cell.angle_beta   90.00
_cell.angle_gamma   90.00
#
_symmetry.space_group_name_H-M   'P 1'
#
loop_
_entity.id
_entity.type
_entity.pdbx_description
1 polymer ?
#
loop_
_entity_poly.entity_id
_entity_poly.type
_entity_poly.pdbx_seq_one_letter_code
_entity_poly.pdbx_strand_id
1 'polypeptide(L)'
;CDLQSQISVLQNRIEQLEQLLEENHEIISHIKESVLELTAHAEGQPVLLPYHTPNGSWVLPPENRPSFFSISPQDCQFALGSGGQKPDLQMLAVASVLPFDNQDGGVWKQGFDITYEPHEWDTEPLQVFVVPHSHNDPGWIKTFEKYYADQTQHILNSMVLKLQEDPRRRFIWSEISFFSKWWDNISTQKRAAVRRLVGNGQLEMVTGGWVMPDEANSHYFAMIDQLIEGHQWLEKNIGVTPRSGWAVDPFGHSATMPYLLRRANLTSMLIQRVHYAIKKHFAATHNLEFMWRQTWDPDSSTDIFCHMMPFYSYDVPHTCGPDPKICCQFDFKRLPGGRINCPWKVPPRAITEANVAERGHLLLDQYRKKSKLFRSKVLLVPLGDDFRYDKPQEWDAQFLNYQRLFDFLNAHPSLHVQVPHRAPKGLQPGGAGGPRGAQPGVRPREPSARSGQGLRPTEWPGPSYQSTVPGSGWHGAGASGCGLVLAWPAQDMSQARHSTSWGQDGEARPCPSFSQQLFPPVASPPRSLFPGTRGWGCKARPPLLSTGWAPFPHLVPCVSR
;
A
#
# COMPACT_ATOMS: atom_id res chain seq x y z
N CYS A 1 -63.21 5.66 2.04
CA CYS A 1 -62.04 6.42 2.51
C CYS A 1 -60.74 6.01 1.81
N ASP A 2 -60.36 4.72 1.77
CA ASP A 2 -59.03 4.32 1.27
C ASP A 2 -58.82 4.56 -0.25
N LEU A 3 -59.82 4.23 -1.10
CA LEU A 3 -59.66 4.29 -2.55
C LEU A 3 -59.40 5.70 -3.11
N GLN A 4 -60.09 6.72 -2.57
CA GLN A 4 -59.88 8.13 -2.98
C GLN A 4 -58.49 8.65 -2.60
N SER A 5 -57.96 8.21 -1.45
CA SER A 5 -56.60 8.55 -1.03
C SER A 5 -55.58 7.99 -2.04
N GLN A 6 -55.71 6.72 -2.41
CA GLN A 6 -54.80 6.06 -3.35
C GLN A 6 -54.87 6.68 -4.76
N ILE A 7 -56.06 7.06 -5.22
CA ILE A 7 -56.25 7.79 -6.49
C ILE A 7 -55.56 9.16 -6.45
N SER A 8 -55.69 9.94 -5.36
CA SER A 8 -55.01 11.25 -5.25
C SER A 8 -53.48 11.14 -5.26
N VAL A 9 -52.92 10.08 -4.65
CA VAL A 9 -51.47 9.81 -4.67
C VAL A 9 -50.98 9.41 -6.08
N LEU A 10 -51.82 8.71 -6.86
CA LEU A 10 -51.51 8.40 -8.25
C LEU A 10 -51.62 9.63 -9.15
N GLN A 11 -52.63 10.49 -8.96
CA GLN A 11 -52.76 11.75 -9.70
C GLN A 11 -51.57 12.68 -9.47
N ASN A 12 -51.19 12.94 -8.21
CA ASN A 12 -50.00 13.75 -7.89
C ASN A 12 -48.71 13.16 -8.50
N ARG A 13 -48.59 11.84 -8.61
CA ARG A 13 -47.45 11.19 -9.27
C ARG A 13 -47.46 11.33 -10.78
N ILE A 14 -48.63 11.38 -11.40
CA ILE A 14 -48.78 11.62 -12.84
C ILE A 14 -48.42 13.08 -13.15
N GLU A 15 -48.99 14.05 -12.43
CA GLU A 15 -48.64 15.47 -12.58
C GLU A 15 -47.14 15.72 -12.36
N GLN A 16 -46.53 15.08 -11.36
CA GLN A 16 -45.10 15.18 -11.11
C GLN A 16 -44.24 14.51 -12.20
N LEU A 17 -44.73 13.46 -12.86
CA LEU A 17 -44.07 12.84 -14.02
C LEU A 17 -44.22 13.68 -15.29
N GLU A 18 -45.37 14.31 -15.50
CA GLU A 18 -45.62 15.24 -16.62
C GLU A 18 -44.73 16.48 -16.48
N GLN A 19 -44.62 17.07 -15.28
CA GLN A 19 -43.72 18.20 -15.03
C GLN A 19 -42.24 17.82 -15.27
N LEU A 20 -41.80 16.64 -14.83
CA LEU A 20 -40.45 16.14 -15.14
C LEU A 20 -40.24 15.84 -16.62
N LEU A 21 -41.29 15.50 -17.37
CA LEU A 21 -41.21 15.28 -18.82
C LEU A 21 -41.06 16.60 -19.58
N GLU A 22 -41.73 17.66 -19.12
CA GLU A 22 -41.64 19.02 -19.65
C GLU A 22 -40.26 19.62 -19.39
N GLU A 23 -39.75 19.54 -18.14
CA GLU A 23 -38.39 19.97 -17.78
C GLU A 23 -37.32 19.25 -18.63
N ASN A 24 -37.49 17.95 -18.89
CA ASN A 24 -36.59 17.22 -19.79
C ASN A 24 -36.71 17.69 -21.26
N HIS A 25 -37.89 18.08 -21.74
CA HIS A 25 -38.05 18.66 -23.07
C HIS A 25 -37.36 20.02 -23.20
N GLU A 26 -37.47 20.90 -22.21
CA GLU A 26 -36.74 22.17 -22.18
C GLU A 26 -35.21 21.95 -22.16
N ILE A 27 -34.72 21.03 -21.32
CA ILE A 27 -33.29 20.67 -21.28
C ILE A 27 -32.82 20.12 -22.63
N ILE A 28 -33.59 19.25 -23.27
CA ILE A 28 -33.26 18.72 -24.61
C ILE A 28 -33.29 19.83 -25.67
N SER A 29 -34.22 20.79 -25.58
CA SER A 29 -34.26 21.96 -26.47
C SER A 29 -33.01 22.83 -26.31
N HIS A 30 -32.63 23.17 -25.08
CA HIS A 30 -31.41 23.95 -24.82
C HIS A 30 -30.13 23.21 -25.22
N ILE A 31 -30.04 21.89 -25.06
CA ILE A 31 -28.94 21.08 -25.58
C ILE A 31 -28.92 21.16 -27.12
N LYS A 32 -30.08 21.06 -27.77
CA LYS A 32 -30.18 21.15 -29.24
C LYS A 32 -29.78 22.54 -29.76
N GLU A 33 -30.19 23.61 -29.10
CA GLU A 33 -29.76 24.99 -29.40
C GLU A 33 -28.26 25.15 -29.20
N SER A 34 -27.71 24.67 -28.06
CA SER A 34 -26.26 24.70 -27.79
C SER A 34 -25.46 23.93 -28.84
N VAL A 35 -25.95 22.78 -29.30
CA VAL A 35 -25.33 21.99 -30.38
C VAL A 35 -25.43 22.71 -31.73
N LEU A 36 -26.52 23.43 -32.00
CA LEU A 36 -26.69 24.25 -33.20
C LEU A 36 -25.76 25.47 -33.19
N GLU A 37 -25.58 26.15 -32.06
CA GLU A 37 -24.58 27.22 -31.94
C GLU A 37 -23.15 26.68 -32.10
N LEU A 38 -22.82 25.56 -31.46
CA LEU A 38 -21.51 24.91 -31.60
C LEU A 38 -21.21 24.44 -33.02
N THR A 39 -22.24 24.03 -33.79
CA THR A 39 -22.06 23.67 -35.21
C THR A 39 -22.08 24.88 -36.14
N ALA A 40 -22.82 25.95 -35.84
CA ALA A 40 -22.75 27.22 -36.57
C ALA A 40 -21.38 27.92 -36.40
N HIS A 41 -20.74 27.76 -35.23
CA HIS A 41 -19.39 28.24 -34.98
C HIS A 41 -18.28 27.29 -35.50
N ALA A 42 -18.63 26.17 -36.13
CA ALA A 42 -17.67 25.21 -36.68
C ALA A 42 -17.23 25.49 -38.12
N GLU A 43 -17.66 26.60 -38.76
CA GLU A 43 -17.15 27.06 -40.06
C GLU A 43 -15.75 27.72 -39.94
N GLY A 44 -14.83 27.05 -39.25
CA GLY A 44 -13.45 27.49 -39.00
C GLY A 44 -12.44 26.36 -39.18
N GLN A 45 -11.89 26.26 -40.40
CA GLN A 45 -10.92 25.25 -40.88
C GLN A 45 -11.39 23.78 -40.85
N PRO A 46 -11.15 23.00 -41.93
CA PRO A 46 -11.54 21.60 -41.98
C PRO A 46 -10.65 20.76 -41.05
N VAL A 47 -11.22 20.32 -39.92
CA VAL A 47 -10.59 19.29 -39.07
C VAL A 47 -10.65 17.96 -39.81
N LEU A 48 -9.49 17.52 -40.33
CA LEU A 48 -9.32 16.16 -40.84
C LEU A 48 -9.58 15.16 -39.71
N LEU A 49 -10.61 14.32 -39.87
CA LEU A 49 -10.85 13.18 -38.99
C LEU A 49 -10.03 11.96 -39.45
N PRO A 50 -9.62 11.06 -38.54
CA PRO A 50 -8.99 9.81 -38.91
C PRO A 50 -9.89 9.00 -39.85
N TYR A 51 -9.37 8.59 -41.00
CA TYR A 51 -10.10 7.77 -41.96
C TYR A 51 -9.41 6.43 -42.21
N HIS A 52 -10.23 5.44 -42.53
CA HIS A 52 -9.79 4.07 -42.73
C HIS A 52 -9.46 3.84 -44.20
N THR A 53 -8.24 3.37 -44.50
CA THR A 53 -7.86 3.03 -45.88
C THR A 53 -8.43 1.67 -46.30
N PRO A 54 -8.61 1.42 -47.61
CA PRO A 54 -9.02 0.10 -48.11
C PRO A 54 -8.04 -1.04 -47.73
N ASN A 55 -6.80 -0.71 -47.37
CA ASN A 55 -5.75 -1.66 -46.98
C ASN A 55 -5.67 -1.89 -45.45
N GLY A 56 -6.70 -1.54 -44.69
CA GLY A 56 -6.79 -1.88 -43.25
C GLY A 56 -5.97 -1.00 -42.31
N SER A 57 -5.40 0.11 -42.80
CA SER A 57 -4.61 1.03 -41.97
C SER A 57 -5.37 2.33 -41.66
N TRP A 58 -5.31 2.74 -40.39
CA TRP A 58 -5.77 4.05 -39.93
C TRP A 58 -4.78 5.14 -40.34
N VAL A 59 -5.27 6.19 -40.99
CA VAL A 59 -4.48 7.40 -41.26
C VAL A 59 -4.90 8.47 -40.28
N LEU A 60 -4.00 8.81 -39.35
CA LEU A 60 -4.15 9.95 -38.45
C LEU A 60 -3.74 11.25 -39.18
N PRO A 61 -4.40 12.39 -38.91
CA PRO A 61 -3.94 13.69 -39.39
C PRO A 61 -2.54 14.01 -38.85
N PRO A 62 -1.70 14.76 -39.57
CA PRO A 62 -0.44 15.25 -39.03
C PRO A 62 -0.71 16.24 -37.90
N GLU A 63 -0.35 15.88 -36.67
CA GLU A 63 -0.42 16.82 -35.54
C GLU A 63 0.65 17.93 -35.69
N ASN A 64 0.23 19.18 -35.53
CA ASN A 64 1.14 20.33 -35.42
C ASN A 64 1.87 20.42 -34.06
N ARG A 65 1.77 19.39 -33.21
CA ARG A 65 2.59 19.23 -32.01
C ARG A 65 3.60 18.13 -32.26
N PRO A 66 4.89 18.32 -31.91
CA PRO A 66 5.86 17.26 -32.02
C PRO A 66 5.49 16.12 -31.06
N SER A 67 5.10 14.97 -31.62
CA SER A 67 4.80 13.74 -30.88
C SER A 67 6.03 13.14 -30.17
N PHE A 68 7.21 13.69 -30.45
CA PHE A 68 8.46 13.44 -29.74
C PHE A 68 9.02 14.77 -29.23
N PHE A 69 9.15 14.93 -27.91
CA PHE A 69 10.02 15.96 -27.35
C PHE A 69 11.45 15.67 -27.79
N SER A 70 12.11 16.62 -28.47
CA SER A 70 13.54 16.54 -28.72
C SER A 70 14.27 16.73 -27.41
N ILE A 71 14.72 15.63 -26.80
CA ILE A 71 15.63 15.65 -25.65
C ILE A 71 16.87 16.42 -26.09
N SER A 72 17.16 17.55 -25.46
CA SER A 72 18.38 18.30 -25.76
C SER A 72 19.58 17.43 -25.36
N PRO A 73 20.69 17.45 -26.11
CA PRO A 73 21.95 16.90 -25.63
C PRO A 73 22.37 17.44 -24.26
N GLN A 74 21.91 18.63 -23.87
CA GLN A 74 22.09 19.18 -22.52
C GLN A 74 21.22 18.46 -21.47
N ASP A 75 20.02 18.01 -21.80
CA ASP A 75 19.14 17.25 -20.90
C ASP A 75 19.72 15.87 -20.56
N CYS A 76 20.67 15.36 -21.36
CA CYS A 76 21.43 14.15 -21.07
C CYS A 76 22.69 14.40 -20.21
N GLN A 77 23.12 15.65 -20.00
CA GLN A 77 24.40 15.94 -19.33
C GLN A 77 24.38 15.62 -17.83
N PHE A 78 23.22 15.58 -17.16
CA PHE A 78 23.16 15.21 -15.74
C PHE A 78 23.67 13.78 -15.49
N ALA A 79 23.47 12.86 -16.44
CA ALA A 79 23.94 11.48 -16.35
C ALA A 79 25.46 11.33 -16.65
N LEU A 80 26.08 12.37 -17.22
CA LEU A 80 27.49 12.43 -17.58
C LEU A 80 28.33 13.23 -16.57
N GLY A 81 27.69 13.91 -15.61
CA GLY A 81 28.36 14.69 -14.58
C GLY A 81 29.18 13.80 -13.64
N SER A 82 30.44 14.19 -13.38
CA SER A 82 31.26 13.58 -12.33
C SER A 82 30.53 13.76 -10.98
N GLY A 83 30.22 12.64 -10.32
CA GLY A 83 29.21 12.59 -9.27
C GLY A 83 29.36 13.65 -8.17
N GLY A 84 28.20 14.17 -7.73
CA GLY A 84 28.08 15.07 -6.58
C GLY A 84 28.49 14.39 -5.26
N GLN A 85 28.10 14.99 -4.12
CA GLN A 85 28.45 14.43 -2.81
C GLN A 85 28.04 12.96 -2.71
N LYS A 86 29.01 12.10 -2.35
CA LYS A 86 28.73 10.68 -2.10
C LYS A 86 27.67 10.58 -1.00
N PRO A 87 26.60 9.79 -1.19
CA PRO A 87 25.61 9.58 -0.15
C PRO A 87 26.26 8.87 1.04
N ASP A 88 25.82 9.20 2.26
CA ASP A 88 26.22 8.49 3.48
C ASP A 88 25.87 7.00 3.41
N LEU A 89 24.77 6.68 2.73
CA LEU A 89 24.24 5.33 2.59
C LEU A 89 23.98 5.00 1.12
N GLN A 90 24.71 4.01 0.59
CA GLN A 90 24.44 3.47 -0.74
C GLN A 90 24.08 1.98 -0.60
N MET A 91 22.95 1.57 -1.17
CA MET A 91 22.38 0.25 -0.85
C MET A 91 23.14 -0.97 -1.38
N LEU A 92 23.88 -0.85 -2.48
CA LEU A 92 24.78 -1.90 -2.96
C LEU A 92 25.99 -2.04 -2.02
N ALA A 93 26.53 -0.92 -1.53
CA ALA A 93 27.60 -0.91 -0.54
C ALA A 93 27.13 -1.49 0.82
N VAL A 94 25.93 -1.12 1.28
CA VAL A 94 25.30 -1.73 2.47
C VAL A 94 25.10 -3.23 2.26
N ALA A 95 24.53 -3.66 1.13
CA ALA A 95 24.30 -5.08 0.86
C ALA A 95 25.61 -5.89 0.84
N SER A 96 26.70 -5.34 0.30
CA SER A 96 28.00 -6.03 0.22
C SER A 96 28.67 -6.30 1.57
N VAL A 97 28.27 -5.61 2.65
CA VAL A 97 28.82 -5.79 4.01
C VAL A 97 27.87 -6.50 4.97
N LEU A 98 26.64 -6.81 4.56
CA LEU A 98 25.68 -7.51 5.41
C LEU A 98 25.90 -9.04 5.32
N PRO A 99 25.94 -9.77 6.45
CA PRO A 99 26.07 -11.23 6.45
C PRO A 99 24.78 -11.96 6.08
N PHE A 100 23.63 -11.27 6.05
CA PHE A 100 22.28 -11.82 5.84
C PHE A 100 21.95 -13.03 6.73
N ASP A 101 22.47 -13.02 7.96
CA ASP A 101 22.26 -14.06 8.95
C ASP A 101 20.88 -13.96 9.64
N ASN A 102 20.29 -15.11 9.95
CA ASN A 102 18.98 -15.21 10.59
C ASN A 102 19.10 -15.66 12.05
N GLN A 103 19.89 -14.93 12.84
CA GLN A 103 20.04 -15.18 14.27
C GLN A 103 18.80 -14.74 15.06
N ASP A 104 18.42 -15.49 16.09
CA ASP A 104 17.29 -15.14 16.98
C ASP A 104 17.67 -13.95 17.88
N GLY A 105 17.08 -12.78 17.59
CA GLY A 105 17.27 -11.53 18.36
C GLY A 105 16.49 -11.45 19.68
N GLY A 106 15.88 -12.53 20.16
CA GLY A 106 15.11 -12.56 21.40
C GLY A 106 13.63 -12.25 21.18
N VAL A 107 13.07 -11.29 21.93
CA VAL A 107 11.66 -10.88 21.74
C VAL A 107 11.43 -10.21 20.38
N TRP A 108 12.38 -9.37 19.96
CA TRP A 108 12.48 -8.90 18.58
C TRP A 108 13.29 -9.90 17.76
N LYS A 109 12.60 -10.92 17.26
CA LYS A 109 13.19 -12.11 16.61
C LYS A 109 14.25 -11.83 15.53
N GLN A 110 14.14 -10.72 14.81
CA GLN A 110 15.01 -10.36 13.68
C GLN A 110 16.00 -9.22 14.01
N GLY A 111 16.14 -8.83 15.27
CA GLY A 111 16.97 -7.69 15.68
C GLY A 111 17.96 -8.05 16.79
N PHE A 112 17.84 -7.33 17.90
CA PHE A 112 18.69 -7.41 19.10
C PHE A 112 17.89 -6.89 20.31
N ASP A 113 18.37 -7.17 21.53
CA ASP A 113 17.75 -6.61 22.74
C ASP A 113 18.01 -5.10 22.84
N ILE A 114 16.98 -4.34 23.21
CA ILE A 114 17.03 -2.88 23.23
C ILE A 114 16.92 -2.38 24.67
N THR A 115 17.98 -1.74 25.13
CA THR A 115 18.05 -1.07 26.43
C THR A 115 18.08 0.45 26.25
N TYR A 116 17.79 1.18 27.34
CA TYR A 116 17.84 2.63 27.41
C TYR A 116 18.18 3.06 28.84
N GLU A 117 18.79 4.23 28.98
CA GLU A 117 19.11 4.79 30.30
C GLU A 117 17.86 5.45 30.92
N PRO A 118 17.62 5.36 32.24
CA PRO A 118 16.41 5.92 32.86
C PRO A 118 16.24 7.43 32.65
N HIS A 119 17.35 8.16 32.58
CA HIS A 119 17.44 9.63 32.52
C HIS A 119 17.52 10.18 31.07
N GLU A 120 17.29 9.35 30.06
CA GLU A 120 17.50 9.70 28.64
C GLU A 120 16.52 10.76 28.08
N TRP A 121 15.45 11.09 28.81
CA TRP A 121 14.44 12.08 28.41
C TRP A 121 14.30 13.24 29.41
N ASP A 122 15.22 13.36 30.36
CA ASP A 122 15.18 14.39 31.41
C ASP A 122 15.28 15.80 30.83
N THR A 123 16.05 15.97 29.75
CA THR A 123 16.23 17.26 29.04
C THR A 123 15.18 17.52 27.95
N GLU A 124 14.73 16.47 27.25
CA GLU A 124 13.74 16.54 26.18
C GLU A 124 12.76 15.36 26.27
N PRO A 125 11.49 15.59 26.61
CA PRO A 125 10.48 14.54 26.71
C PRO A 125 10.28 13.78 25.38
N LEU A 126 10.05 12.46 25.48
CA LEU A 126 9.66 11.64 24.34
C LEU A 126 8.28 12.08 23.82
N GLN A 127 8.19 12.56 22.59
CA GLN A 127 6.90 12.83 21.93
C GLN A 127 6.44 11.58 21.18
N VAL A 128 5.27 11.04 21.51
CA VAL A 128 4.71 9.84 20.86
C VAL A 128 3.45 10.21 20.07
N PHE A 129 3.46 9.90 18.77
CA PHE A 129 2.31 10.07 17.88
C PHE A 129 1.73 8.71 17.51
N VAL A 130 0.61 8.37 18.15
CA VAL A 130 -0.18 7.17 17.78
C VAL A 130 -1.09 7.53 16.62
N VAL A 131 -0.99 6.79 15.50
CA VAL A 131 -1.63 7.10 14.22
C VAL A 131 -2.56 5.96 13.79
N PRO A 132 -3.87 6.07 14.08
CA PRO A 132 -4.88 5.11 13.61
C PRO A 132 -4.97 5.04 12.08
N HIS A 133 -4.94 3.82 11.54
CA HIS A 133 -5.11 3.55 10.11
C HIS A 133 -5.87 2.24 9.87
N SER A 134 -6.33 2.03 8.64
CA SER A 134 -6.81 0.72 8.18
C SER A 134 -6.26 0.47 6.78
N HIS A 135 -5.50 -0.61 6.61
CA HIS A 135 -5.07 -1.05 5.28
C HIS A 135 -6.26 -1.69 4.55
N ASN A 136 -6.55 -1.28 3.32
CA ASN A 136 -7.73 -1.70 2.56
C ASN A 136 -7.33 -2.09 1.14
N ASP A 137 -7.02 -3.37 0.90
CA ASP A 137 -6.64 -3.87 -0.42
C ASP A 137 -7.73 -3.64 -1.48
N PRO A 138 -7.44 -2.93 -2.59
CA PRO A 138 -8.37 -2.75 -3.71
C PRO A 138 -8.61 -4.03 -4.55
N GLY A 139 -8.48 -5.21 -3.95
CA GLY A 139 -8.53 -6.52 -4.58
C GLY A 139 -7.38 -7.42 -4.12
N TRP A 140 -7.71 -8.53 -3.44
CA TRP A 140 -6.74 -9.55 -2.98
C TRP A 140 -7.45 -10.90 -2.81
N ILE A 141 -7.75 -11.35 -1.58
CA ILE A 141 -8.57 -12.55 -1.33
C ILE A 141 -10.08 -12.33 -1.58
N LYS A 142 -10.50 -11.07 -1.79
CA LYS A 142 -11.81 -10.68 -2.30
C LYS A 142 -11.63 -9.67 -3.43
N THR A 143 -12.65 -9.50 -4.28
CA THR A 143 -12.68 -8.41 -5.27
C THR A 143 -12.90 -7.06 -4.57
N PHE A 144 -12.51 -5.97 -5.25
CA PHE A 144 -12.77 -4.58 -4.83
C PHE A 144 -14.23 -4.37 -4.37
N GLU A 145 -15.20 -4.72 -5.22
CA GLU A 145 -16.63 -4.60 -4.91
C GLU A 145 -17.04 -5.40 -3.67
N LYS A 146 -16.48 -6.59 -3.48
CA LYS A 146 -16.80 -7.43 -2.32
C LYS A 146 -16.16 -6.91 -1.03
N TYR A 147 -14.94 -6.39 -1.08
CA TYR A 147 -14.34 -5.69 0.08
C TYR A 147 -15.12 -4.42 0.43
N TYR A 148 -15.52 -3.64 -0.58
CA TYR A 148 -16.34 -2.46 -0.40
C TYR A 148 -17.63 -2.77 0.35
N ALA A 149 -18.39 -3.76 -0.13
CA ALA A 149 -19.66 -4.16 0.46
C ALA A 149 -19.51 -4.85 1.82
N ASP A 150 -18.56 -5.78 1.98
CA ASP A 150 -18.42 -6.56 3.22
C ASP A 150 -17.79 -5.75 4.37
N GLN A 151 -16.91 -4.78 4.08
CA GLN A 151 -15.99 -4.18 5.06
C GLN A 151 -15.78 -2.68 4.88
N THR A 152 -15.24 -2.22 3.74
CA THR A 152 -14.69 -0.86 3.60
C THR A 152 -15.76 0.23 3.71
N GLN A 153 -16.98 0.00 3.21
CA GLN A 153 -18.09 0.94 3.43
C GLN A 153 -18.41 1.13 4.91
N HIS A 154 -18.25 0.09 5.75
CA HIS A 154 -18.53 0.15 7.18
C HIS A 154 -17.42 0.89 7.94
N ILE A 155 -16.17 0.72 7.52
CA ILE A 155 -15.01 1.49 8.01
C ILE A 155 -15.23 2.99 7.75
N LEU A 156 -15.52 3.37 6.50
CA LEU A 156 -15.69 4.78 6.12
C LEU A 156 -16.95 5.43 6.72
N ASN A 157 -18.06 4.69 6.82
CA ASN A 157 -19.25 5.17 7.54
C ASN A 157 -18.99 5.37 9.05
N SER A 158 -18.27 4.44 9.69
CA SER A 158 -17.92 4.55 11.10
C SER A 158 -16.93 5.70 11.34
N MET A 159 -15.95 5.89 10.44
CA MET A 159 -14.97 6.98 10.49
C MET A 159 -15.63 8.36 10.58
N VAL A 160 -16.60 8.67 9.71
CA VAL A 160 -17.29 9.98 9.74
C VAL A 160 -18.04 10.19 11.04
N LEU A 161 -18.73 9.16 11.55
CA LEU A 161 -19.48 9.26 12.80
C LEU A 161 -18.52 9.41 13.99
N LYS A 162 -17.57 8.49 14.12
CA LYS A 162 -16.67 8.38 15.26
C LYS A 162 -15.71 9.55 15.39
N LEU A 163 -15.15 10.07 14.29
CA LEU A 163 -14.31 11.27 14.37
C LEU A 163 -15.09 12.51 14.84
N GLN A 164 -16.40 12.60 14.61
CA GLN A 164 -17.22 13.72 15.11
C GLN A 164 -17.56 13.61 16.62
N GLU A 165 -17.46 12.44 17.23
CA GLU A 165 -17.78 12.24 18.66
C GLU A 165 -16.74 12.87 19.60
N ASP A 166 -15.47 12.95 19.19
CA ASP A 166 -14.40 13.51 20.01
C ASP A 166 -13.32 14.17 19.14
N PRO A 167 -13.03 15.48 19.31
CA PRO A 167 -12.04 16.22 18.52
C PRO A 167 -10.59 15.76 18.72
N ARG A 168 -10.32 14.83 19.64
CA ARG A 168 -9.01 14.18 19.85
C ARG A 168 -8.79 12.97 18.94
N ARG A 169 -9.84 12.35 18.40
CA ARG A 169 -9.70 11.19 17.49
C ARG A 169 -9.02 11.60 16.18
N ARG A 170 -8.12 10.75 15.67
CA ARG A 170 -7.42 10.88 14.39
C ARG A 170 -7.63 9.63 13.55
N PHE A 171 -7.50 9.78 12.23
CA PHE A 171 -7.42 8.68 11.28
C PHE A 171 -6.63 9.11 10.04
N ILE A 172 -5.86 8.19 9.44
CA ILE A 172 -5.29 8.38 8.10
C ILE A 172 -5.99 7.48 7.08
N TRP A 173 -6.10 7.96 5.84
CA TRP A 173 -6.64 7.19 4.72
C TRP A 173 -5.71 7.27 3.49
N SER A 174 -5.58 6.17 2.77
CA SER A 174 -4.61 6.00 1.67
C SER A 174 -5.30 5.75 0.32
N GLU A 175 -6.15 4.71 0.22
CA GLU A 175 -6.66 4.21 -1.06
C GLU A 175 -7.86 5.02 -1.57
N ILE A 176 -7.62 5.93 -2.52
CA ILE A 176 -8.67 6.85 -3.00
C ILE A 176 -9.73 6.14 -3.85
N SER A 177 -9.44 5.00 -4.47
CA SER A 177 -10.43 4.16 -5.17
C SER A 177 -11.66 3.83 -4.31
N PHE A 178 -11.45 3.30 -3.11
CA PHE A 178 -12.53 3.02 -2.16
C PHE A 178 -13.19 4.30 -1.64
N PHE A 179 -12.41 5.36 -1.40
CA PHE A 179 -12.93 6.62 -0.89
C PHE A 179 -13.87 7.30 -1.90
N SER A 180 -13.51 7.29 -3.19
CA SER A 180 -14.34 7.76 -4.29
C SER A 180 -15.65 6.98 -4.36
N LYS A 181 -15.58 5.65 -4.43
CA LYS A 181 -16.78 4.80 -4.50
C LYS A 181 -17.73 5.03 -3.32
N TRP A 182 -17.18 5.22 -2.12
CA TRP A 182 -17.98 5.55 -0.93
C TRP A 182 -18.58 6.96 -1.00
N TRP A 183 -17.81 7.94 -1.47
CA TRP A 183 -18.22 9.34 -1.57
C TRP A 183 -19.47 9.55 -2.43
N ASP A 184 -19.58 8.81 -3.53
CA ASP A 184 -20.73 8.87 -4.43
C ASP A 184 -22.03 8.42 -3.75
N ASN A 185 -21.93 7.51 -2.77
CA ASN A 185 -23.05 6.90 -2.06
C ASN A 185 -23.44 7.60 -0.74
N ILE A 186 -22.83 8.73 -0.38
CA ILE A 186 -23.12 9.47 0.86
C ILE A 186 -23.82 10.82 0.64
N SER A 187 -24.63 11.21 1.63
CA SER A 187 -25.36 12.48 1.62
C SER A 187 -24.43 13.70 1.63
N THR A 188 -24.94 14.83 1.13
CA THR A 188 -24.27 16.14 1.18
C THR A 188 -23.82 16.53 2.59
N GLN A 189 -24.60 16.19 3.62
CA GLN A 189 -24.26 16.40 5.03
C GLN A 189 -23.02 15.58 5.44
N LYS A 190 -22.93 14.30 5.04
CA LYS A 190 -21.72 13.47 5.29
C LYS A 190 -20.51 14.01 4.53
N ARG A 191 -20.68 14.43 3.26
CA ARG A 191 -19.61 15.07 2.47
C ARG A 191 -19.08 16.35 3.13
N ALA A 192 -19.97 17.18 3.67
CA ALA A 192 -19.60 18.38 4.43
C ALA A 192 -18.89 18.03 5.76
N ALA A 193 -19.33 16.99 6.47
CA ALA A 193 -18.66 16.50 7.67
C ALA A 193 -17.23 16.02 7.36
N VAL A 194 -17.02 15.25 6.28
CA VAL A 194 -15.68 14.84 5.82
C VAL A 194 -14.78 16.05 5.56
N ARG A 195 -15.24 17.04 4.77
CA ARG A 195 -14.44 18.24 4.49
C ARG A 195 -14.05 18.98 5.78
N ARG A 196 -14.93 19.03 6.79
CA ARG A 196 -14.62 19.60 8.10
C ARG A 196 -13.60 18.77 8.88
N LEU A 197 -13.71 17.43 8.87
CA LEU A 197 -12.76 16.50 9.50
C LEU A 197 -11.37 16.53 8.84
N VAL A 198 -11.30 16.80 7.54
CA VAL A 198 -10.04 17.03 6.83
C VAL A 198 -9.49 18.42 7.15
N GLY A 199 -10.32 19.47 7.07
CA GLY A 199 -9.92 20.85 7.36
C GLY A 199 -9.43 21.09 8.80
N ASN A 200 -9.99 20.39 9.79
CA ASN A 200 -9.52 20.46 11.18
C ASN A 200 -8.35 19.49 11.49
N GLY A 201 -8.01 18.58 10.57
CA GLY A 201 -6.91 17.62 10.72
C GLY A 201 -7.24 16.39 11.58
N GLN A 202 -8.52 16.02 11.69
CA GLN A 202 -8.92 14.73 12.27
C GLN A 202 -8.80 13.56 11.29
N LEU A 203 -9.03 13.82 10.00
CA LEU A 203 -8.79 12.89 8.90
C LEU A 203 -7.66 13.45 8.02
N GLU A 204 -6.59 12.68 7.81
CA GLU A 204 -5.50 13.05 6.90
C GLU A 204 -5.41 12.06 5.73
N MET A 205 -5.30 12.60 4.51
CA MET A 205 -5.07 11.81 3.30
C MET A 205 -3.57 11.63 3.09
N VAL A 206 -3.10 10.39 3.09
CA VAL A 206 -1.69 10.01 2.92
C VAL A 206 -1.49 9.31 1.58
N THR A 207 -0.40 9.59 0.87
CA THR A 207 -0.19 9.27 -0.56
C THR A 207 -1.23 9.91 -1.49
N GLY A 208 -2.51 9.55 -1.32
CA GLY A 208 -3.66 9.97 -2.11
C GLY A 208 -3.69 9.42 -3.53
N GLY A 209 -2.97 8.34 -3.82
CA GLY A 209 -3.12 7.59 -5.06
C GLY A 209 -4.44 6.82 -5.09
N TRP A 210 -4.87 6.41 -6.29
CA TRP A 210 -6.02 5.52 -6.45
C TRP A 210 -5.84 4.21 -5.66
N VAL A 211 -4.59 3.74 -5.57
CA VAL A 211 -4.16 2.55 -4.82
C VAL A 211 -2.86 2.82 -4.06
N MET A 212 -2.46 1.89 -3.20
CA MET A 212 -1.06 1.73 -2.80
C MET A 212 -0.41 0.78 -3.83
N PRO A 213 0.35 1.29 -4.82
CA PRO A 213 0.77 0.47 -5.95
C PRO A 213 1.89 -0.49 -5.60
N ASP A 214 1.99 -1.59 -6.33
CA ASP A 214 3.22 -2.37 -6.40
C ASP A 214 4.37 -1.48 -6.89
N GLU A 215 5.52 -1.53 -6.22
CA GLU A 215 6.71 -0.77 -6.59
C GLU A 215 7.70 -1.61 -7.42
N ALA A 216 7.39 -2.88 -7.66
CA ALA A 216 8.34 -3.86 -8.15
C ALA A 216 8.15 -4.24 -9.63
N ASN A 217 6.90 -4.37 -10.09
CA ASN A 217 6.55 -4.72 -11.48
C ASN A 217 5.80 -3.58 -12.20
N SER A 218 5.30 -2.57 -11.49
CA SER A 218 4.62 -1.42 -12.07
C SER A 218 5.55 -0.55 -12.91
N HIS A 219 5.16 -0.27 -14.15
CA HIS A 219 5.82 0.75 -14.95
C HIS A 219 5.53 2.15 -14.40
N TYR A 220 6.49 3.07 -14.48
CA TYR A 220 6.35 4.42 -13.89
C TYR A 220 5.15 5.20 -14.45
N PHE A 221 4.76 4.97 -15.72
CA PHE A 221 3.52 5.53 -16.27
C PHE A 221 2.28 5.14 -15.46
N ALA A 222 2.11 3.87 -15.11
CA ALA A 222 0.98 3.41 -14.30
C ALA A 222 1.05 3.95 -12.86
N MET A 223 2.26 4.10 -12.30
CA MET A 223 2.46 4.70 -10.98
C MET A 223 2.08 6.20 -10.95
N ILE A 224 2.35 6.93 -12.05
CA ILE A 224 1.96 8.33 -12.25
C ILE A 224 0.45 8.43 -12.46
N ASP A 225 -0.11 7.63 -13.36
CA ASP A 225 -1.53 7.68 -13.76
C ASP A 225 -2.47 7.47 -12.56
N GLN A 226 -2.24 6.42 -11.76
CA GLN A 226 -3.01 6.19 -10.53
C GLN A 226 -2.82 7.29 -9.47
N LEU A 227 -1.68 7.99 -9.46
CA LEU A 227 -1.42 9.09 -8.54
C LEU A 227 -2.17 10.35 -8.97
N ILE A 228 -2.19 10.62 -10.28
CA ILE A 228 -2.97 11.70 -10.90
C ILE A 228 -4.45 11.51 -10.62
N GLU A 229 -5.01 10.33 -10.90
CA GLU A 229 -6.43 10.03 -10.68
C GLU A 229 -6.85 10.31 -9.22
N GLY A 230 -6.09 9.78 -8.26
CA GLY A 230 -6.36 10.01 -6.83
C GLY A 230 -6.19 11.48 -6.40
N HIS A 231 -5.17 12.18 -6.89
CA HIS A 231 -4.92 13.61 -6.56
C HIS A 231 -5.98 14.53 -7.17
N GLN A 232 -6.34 14.35 -8.44
CA GLN A 232 -7.40 15.12 -9.10
C GLN A 232 -8.75 14.88 -8.41
N TRP A 233 -9.05 13.63 -8.03
CA TRP A 233 -10.26 13.31 -7.30
C TRP A 233 -10.32 14.02 -5.94
N LEU A 234 -9.22 13.99 -5.18
CA LEU A 234 -9.09 14.66 -3.87
C LEU A 234 -9.23 16.18 -3.97
N GLU A 235 -8.56 16.79 -4.94
CA GLU A 235 -8.64 18.24 -5.18
C GLU A 235 -10.07 18.66 -5.54
N LYS A 236 -10.70 17.98 -6.51
CA LYS A 236 -12.05 18.27 -6.98
C LYS A 236 -13.14 18.08 -5.90
N ASN A 237 -13.05 17.02 -5.10
CA ASN A 237 -14.11 16.65 -4.17
C ASN A 237 -13.91 17.19 -2.75
N ILE A 238 -12.67 17.25 -2.26
CA ILE A 238 -12.34 17.59 -0.87
C ILE A 238 -11.58 18.92 -0.79
N GLY A 239 -10.76 19.24 -1.79
CA GLY A 239 -9.91 20.44 -1.81
C GLY A 239 -8.60 20.26 -1.04
N VAL A 240 -7.97 19.07 -1.14
CA VAL A 240 -6.69 18.79 -0.48
C VAL A 240 -5.68 18.07 -1.37
N THR A 241 -4.40 18.39 -1.15
CA THR A 241 -3.25 17.68 -1.72
C THR A 241 -2.46 17.02 -0.58
N PRO A 242 -2.25 15.69 -0.61
CA PRO A 242 -1.40 14.99 0.37
C PRO A 242 0.01 15.57 0.47
N ARG A 243 0.64 15.45 1.65
CA ARG A 243 2.03 15.92 1.90
C ARG A 243 3.02 14.83 2.30
N SER A 244 2.50 13.66 2.66
CA SER A 244 3.27 12.51 3.14
C SER A 244 2.79 11.23 2.46
N GLY A 245 3.73 10.46 1.93
CA GLY A 245 3.49 9.13 1.38
C GLY A 245 3.40 8.08 2.49
N TRP A 246 2.61 7.05 2.25
CA TRP A 246 2.38 5.92 3.12
C TRP A 246 2.34 4.65 2.26
N ALA A 247 3.39 3.84 2.35
CA ALA A 247 3.57 2.62 1.58
C ALA A 247 3.94 1.47 2.54
N VAL A 248 2.93 0.89 3.21
CA VAL A 248 3.17 -0.15 4.21
C VAL A 248 3.19 -1.57 3.65
N ASP A 249 2.57 -1.81 2.49
CA ASP A 249 2.38 -3.16 1.95
C ASP A 249 3.07 -3.54 0.62
N PRO A 250 3.65 -2.64 -0.22
CA PRO A 250 4.40 -3.07 -1.41
C PRO A 250 5.53 -4.05 -1.07
N PHE A 251 5.69 -5.13 -1.85
CA PHE A 251 6.62 -6.22 -1.52
C PHE A 251 8.09 -5.91 -1.90
N GLY A 252 8.65 -4.90 -1.22
CA GLY A 252 9.89 -4.22 -1.59
C GLY A 252 9.59 -2.80 -2.07
N HIS A 253 10.60 -1.92 -2.04
CA HIS A 253 10.42 -0.50 -2.36
C HIS A 253 11.45 -0.01 -3.38
N SER A 254 10.97 0.72 -4.38
CA SER A 254 11.75 1.20 -5.52
C SER A 254 12.17 2.65 -5.33
N ALA A 255 13.30 3.03 -5.93
CA ALA A 255 13.73 4.42 -6.01
C ALA A 255 12.82 5.28 -6.91
N THR A 256 11.97 4.66 -7.74
CA THR A 256 10.97 5.39 -8.56
C THR A 256 9.94 6.12 -7.68
N MET A 257 9.44 5.49 -6.63
CA MET A 257 8.41 6.07 -5.76
C MET A 257 8.85 7.39 -5.09
N PRO A 258 9.99 7.51 -4.38
CA PRO A 258 10.43 8.78 -3.79
C PRO A 258 10.58 9.89 -4.83
N TYR A 259 11.06 9.58 -6.04
CA TYR A 259 11.13 10.56 -7.13
C TYR A 259 9.75 11.07 -7.53
N LEU A 260 8.79 10.17 -7.81
CA LEU A 260 7.45 10.56 -8.22
C LEU A 260 6.73 11.37 -7.13
N LEU A 261 6.81 10.94 -5.87
CA LEU A 261 6.21 11.66 -4.74
C LEU A 261 6.84 13.05 -4.54
N ARG A 262 8.17 13.15 -4.68
CA ARG A 262 8.88 14.45 -4.61
C ARG A 262 8.44 15.39 -5.73
N ARG A 263 8.32 14.89 -6.96
CA ARG A 263 7.82 15.68 -8.12
C ARG A 263 6.34 16.04 -7.99
N ALA A 264 5.55 15.24 -7.26
CA ALA A 264 4.17 15.55 -6.87
C ALA A 264 4.06 16.47 -5.61
N ASN A 265 5.15 17.11 -5.18
CA ASN A 265 5.17 18.07 -4.06
C ASN A 265 4.84 17.46 -2.67
N LEU A 266 5.03 16.15 -2.51
CA LEU A 266 5.15 15.53 -1.20
C LEU A 266 6.55 15.79 -0.62
N THR A 267 6.63 15.74 0.70
CA THR A 267 7.82 16.14 1.47
C THR A 267 8.39 15.01 2.32
N SER A 268 7.56 14.03 2.67
CA SER A 268 7.99 12.78 3.31
C SER A 268 7.30 11.56 2.72
N MET A 269 7.84 10.39 3.00
CA MET A 269 7.20 9.10 2.78
C MET A 269 7.55 8.11 3.90
N LEU A 270 6.65 7.16 4.15
CA LEU A 270 6.88 6.04 5.04
C LEU A 270 6.90 4.73 4.25
N ILE A 271 7.85 3.85 4.58
CA ILE A 271 8.00 2.51 4.01
C ILE A 271 8.09 1.43 5.11
N GLN A 272 7.73 0.19 4.78
CA GLN A 272 7.73 -0.91 5.75
C GLN A 272 8.40 -2.20 5.25
N ARG A 273 8.05 -2.75 4.08
CA ARG A 273 8.49 -4.09 3.68
C ARG A 273 9.89 -4.08 3.04
N VAL A 274 10.88 -3.83 3.89
CA VAL A 274 12.32 -3.91 3.59
C VAL A 274 12.92 -5.14 4.26
N HIS A 275 13.93 -5.77 3.64
CA HIS A 275 14.59 -6.97 4.16
C HIS A 275 15.03 -6.81 5.63
N TYR A 276 14.77 -7.82 6.46
CA TYR A 276 14.96 -7.72 7.92
C TYR A 276 16.42 -7.45 8.33
N ALA A 277 17.41 -7.99 7.61
CA ALA A 277 18.83 -7.68 7.86
C ALA A 277 19.15 -6.19 7.62
N ILE A 278 18.50 -5.53 6.65
CA ILE A 278 18.63 -4.08 6.41
C ILE A 278 17.97 -3.31 7.56
N LYS A 279 16.75 -3.70 7.99
CA LYS A 279 16.09 -3.11 9.17
C LYS A 279 16.96 -3.21 10.42
N LYS A 280 17.53 -4.39 10.71
CA LYS A 280 18.46 -4.64 11.83
C LYS A 280 19.68 -3.73 11.77
N HIS A 281 20.32 -3.62 10.60
CA HIS A 281 21.49 -2.76 10.41
C HIS A 281 21.15 -1.26 10.53
N PHE A 282 20.04 -0.83 9.93
CA PHE A 282 19.60 0.57 9.98
C PHE A 282 19.14 0.97 11.38
N ALA A 283 18.51 0.06 12.13
CA ALA A 283 18.18 0.27 13.53
C ALA A 283 19.45 0.41 14.40
N ALA A 284 20.42 -0.49 14.25
CA ALA A 284 21.69 -0.44 14.98
C ALA A 284 22.54 0.81 14.66
N THR A 285 22.39 1.37 13.45
CA THR A 285 23.13 2.55 12.99
C THR A 285 22.32 3.85 13.01
N HIS A 286 21.10 3.84 13.57
CA HIS A 286 20.16 4.98 13.62
C HIS A 286 19.91 5.61 12.23
N ASN A 287 19.76 4.76 11.21
CA ASN A 287 19.60 5.08 9.79
C ASN A 287 18.23 4.67 9.23
N LEU A 288 17.23 4.44 10.10
CA LEU A 288 15.85 4.21 9.69
C LEU A 288 15.17 5.49 9.14
N GLU A 289 15.75 6.66 9.38
CA GLU A 289 15.29 7.95 8.84
C GLU A 289 16.42 8.57 8.00
N PHE A 290 16.12 8.83 6.72
CA PHE A 290 17.11 9.26 5.73
C PHE A 290 16.47 10.13 4.64
N MET A 291 17.27 10.99 4.00
CA MET A 291 16.86 11.68 2.78
C MET A 291 17.08 10.73 1.60
N TRP A 292 16.00 10.28 0.94
CA TRP A 292 16.10 9.37 -0.19
C TRP A 292 16.28 10.15 -1.49
N ARG A 293 17.47 10.03 -2.08
CA ARG A 293 17.93 10.68 -3.32
C ARG A 293 18.03 9.67 -4.46
N GLN A 294 17.82 10.13 -5.69
CA GLN A 294 18.13 9.33 -6.87
C GLN A 294 19.64 9.14 -7.05
N THR A 295 20.08 8.01 -7.60
CA THR A 295 21.52 7.71 -7.74
C THR A 295 22.26 8.62 -8.73
N TRP A 296 21.51 9.34 -9.58
CA TRP A 296 22.00 10.25 -10.61
C TRP A 296 21.80 11.74 -10.28
N ASP A 297 21.26 12.07 -9.10
CA ASP A 297 21.00 13.47 -8.69
C ASP A 297 22.19 14.02 -7.88
N PRO A 298 22.99 14.96 -8.43
CA PRO A 298 24.13 15.52 -7.72
C PRO A 298 23.73 16.56 -6.66
N ASP A 299 22.59 17.22 -6.84
CA ASP A 299 22.28 18.51 -6.20
C ASP A 299 21.21 18.41 -5.11
N SER A 300 20.83 17.20 -4.70
CA SER A 300 19.79 16.94 -3.68
C SER A 300 18.38 17.39 -4.09
N SER A 301 18.15 17.64 -5.38
CA SER A 301 16.88 18.14 -5.91
C SER A 301 15.72 17.14 -5.74
N THR A 302 16.06 15.85 -5.78
CA THR A 302 15.14 14.71 -5.70
C THR A 302 14.90 14.21 -4.27
N ASP A 303 15.53 14.82 -3.27
CA ASP A 303 15.47 14.36 -1.88
C ASP A 303 14.05 14.43 -1.30
N ILE A 304 13.61 13.30 -0.73
CA ILE A 304 12.41 13.20 0.10
C ILE A 304 12.76 12.54 1.43
N PHE A 305 12.21 13.05 2.54
CA PHE A 305 12.43 12.43 3.85
C PHE A 305 11.72 11.07 3.91
N CYS A 306 12.45 10.00 4.16
CA CYS A 306 11.92 8.65 4.25
C CYS A 306 12.06 8.07 5.65
N HIS A 307 10.93 7.63 6.22
CA HIS A 307 10.89 6.88 7.48
C HIS A 307 10.66 5.40 7.19
N MET A 308 11.66 4.57 7.48
CA MET A 308 11.56 3.11 7.44
C MET A 308 11.08 2.58 8.79
N MET A 309 9.93 1.92 8.82
CA MET A 309 9.46 1.23 10.02
C MET A 309 10.42 0.10 10.43
N PRO A 310 10.69 -0.11 11.73
CA PRO A 310 11.80 -0.97 12.19
C PRO A 310 11.47 -2.48 12.20
N PHE A 311 10.21 -2.85 12.38
CA PHE A 311 9.80 -4.20 12.77
C PHE A 311 9.14 -4.98 11.62
N TYR A 312 8.69 -6.20 11.91
CA TYR A 312 8.27 -7.20 10.92
C TYR A 312 6.99 -6.84 10.14
N SER A 313 5.98 -6.27 10.81
CA SER A 313 4.65 -5.97 10.25
C SER A 313 4.24 -4.52 10.55
N TYR A 314 3.19 -4.04 9.87
CA TYR A 314 2.48 -2.80 10.21
C TYR A 314 1.28 -3.02 11.15
N ASP A 315 1.02 -4.27 11.56
CA ASP A 315 0.02 -4.58 12.57
C ASP A 315 0.35 -3.98 13.95
N VAL A 316 -0.64 -3.91 14.84
CA VAL A 316 -0.48 -3.39 16.22
C VAL A 316 0.62 -4.14 17.02
N PRO A 317 0.69 -5.49 17.01
CA PRO A 317 1.79 -6.23 17.64
C PRO A 317 3.20 -5.80 17.21
N HIS A 318 3.43 -5.39 15.97
CA HIS A 318 4.76 -5.03 15.47
C HIS A 318 4.94 -3.52 15.27
N THR A 319 4.12 -2.67 15.89
CA THR A 319 4.22 -1.20 15.73
C THR A 319 4.41 -0.44 17.03
N CYS A 320 4.01 -0.98 18.18
CA CYS A 320 4.21 -0.31 19.48
C CYS A 320 5.68 -0.35 19.96
N GLY A 321 6.42 -1.41 19.64
CA GLY A 321 7.76 -1.67 20.19
C GLY A 321 8.29 -3.05 19.79
N PRO A 322 9.45 -3.44 20.32
CA PRO A 322 10.15 -4.66 19.92
C PRO A 322 9.51 -5.98 20.36
N ASP A 323 8.70 -5.98 21.44
CA ASP A 323 8.06 -7.20 21.94
C ASP A 323 6.58 -7.31 21.52
N PRO A 324 6.25 -8.13 20.50
CA PRO A 324 4.88 -8.28 20.05
C PRO A 324 3.99 -9.01 21.07
N LYS A 325 4.55 -9.74 22.04
CA LYS A 325 3.79 -10.29 23.18
C LYS A 325 3.27 -9.18 24.09
N ILE A 326 3.99 -8.07 24.20
CA ILE A 326 3.53 -6.88 24.93
C ILE A 326 2.60 -6.06 24.05
N CYS A 327 3.01 -5.69 22.83
CA CYS A 327 2.24 -4.82 21.95
C CYS A 327 0.86 -5.38 21.57
N CYS A 328 0.71 -6.70 21.41
CA CYS A 328 -0.59 -7.32 21.14
C CYS A 328 -1.61 -7.08 22.28
N GLN A 329 -1.15 -6.86 23.51
CA GLN A 329 -2.01 -6.51 24.65
C GLN A 329 -2.52 -5.06 24.63
N PHE A 330 -2.15 -4.28 23.61
CA PHE A 330 -2.65 -2.93 23.33
C PHE A 330 -3.37 -2.88 21.96
N ASP A 331 -3.70 -4.04 21.39
CA ASP A 331 -4.69 -4.17 20.31
C ASP A 331 -6.06 -4.50 20.90
N PHE A 332 -6.88 -3.49 21.17
CA PHE A 332 -8.17 -3.68 21.84
C PHE A 332 -9.26 -4.33 20.95
N LYS A 333 -9.00 -4.60 19.65
CA LYS A 333 -9.86 -5.53 18.86
C LYS A 333 -9.70 -6.99 19.35
N ARG A 334 -8.58 -7.32 20.00
CA ARG A 334 -8.25 -8.66 20.50
C ARG A 334 -8.70 -8.91 21.95
N LEU A 335 -9.58 -8.08 22.48
CA LEU A 335 -10.18 -8.28 23.81
C LEU A 335 -10.88 -9.65 23.91
N PRO A 336 -10.79 -10.34 25.08
CA PRO A 336 -11.43 -11.63 25.28
C PRO A 336 -12.92 -11.64 24.92
N GLY A 337 -13.39 -12.74 24.32
CA GLY A 337 -14.74 -12.85 23.75
C GLY A 337 -14.84 -12.46 22.27
N GLY A 338 -13.79 -11.86 21.69
CA GLY A 338 -13.65 -11.66 20.25
C GLY A 338 -13.34 -12.94 19.46
N ARG A 339 -13.27 -12.81 18.13
CA ARG A 339 -12.82 -13.89 17.21
C ARG A 339 -11.30 -13.88 16.96
N ILE A 340 -10.60 -12.84 17.40
CA ILE A 340 -9.18 -12.60 17.10
C ILE A 340 -8.44 -12.50 18.43
N ASN A 341 -7.39 -13.30 18.58
CA ASN A 341 -6.66 -13.45 19.83
C ASN A 341 -5.19 -13.00 19.64
N CYS A 342 -4.44 -12.93 20.73
CA CYS A 342 -2.99 -12.75 20.69
C CYS A 342 -2.26 -14.10 20.55
N PRO A 343 -1.48 -14.34 19.48
CA PRO A 343 -0.69 -15.57 19.30
C PRO A 343 0.24 -15.88 20.47
N TRP A 344 0.78 -14.85 21.11
CA TRP A 344 1.67 -14.95 22.28
C TRP A 344 0.96 -15.28 23.61
N LYS A 345 -0.31 -15.70 23.56
CA LYS A 345 -1.11 -16.24 24.68
C LYS A 345 -1.38 -15.29 25.85
N VAL A 346 -1.02 -14.01 25.74
CA VAL A 346 -1.40 -12.95 26.68
C VAL A 346 -2.39 -12.01 25.99
N PRO A 347 -3.68 -12.01 26.36
CA PRO A 347 -4.67 -11.12 25.75
C PRO A 347 -4.54 -9.69 26.28
N PRO A 348 -5.02 -8.68 25.53
CA PRO A 348 -5.25 -7.34 26.05
C PRO A 348 -6.24 -7.36 27.22
N ARG A 349 -6.08 -6.38 28.13
CA ARG A 349 -7.00 -6.10 29.24
C ARG A 349 -7.59 -4.71 29.03
N ALA A 350 -8.89 -4.53 29.30
CA ALA A 350 -9.48 -3.20 29.30
C ALA A 350 -8.79 -2.30 30.34
N ILE A 351 -8.52 -1.06 29.97
CA ILE A 351 -7.81 -0.08 30.80
C ILE A 351 -8.80 0.51 31.81
N THR A 352 -8.46 0.43 33.08
CA THR A 352 -9.24 0.93 34.22
C THR A 352 -8.34 1.69 35.17
N GLU A 353 -8.91 2.53 36.05
CA GLU A 353 -8.13 3.27 37.06
C GLU A 353 -7.23 2.35 37.91
N ALA A 354 -7.68 1.11 38.17
CA ALA A 354 -6.92 0.12 38.94
C ALA A 354 -5.70 -0.48 38.20
N ASN A 355 -5.63 -0.38 36.86
CA ASN A 355 -4.53 -0.95 36.07
C ASN A 355 -3.79 0.06 35.18
N VAL A 356 -4.30 1.28 35.01
CA VAL A 356 -3.78 2.25 34.03
C VAL A 356 -2.30 2.57 34.26
N ALA A 357 -1.82 2.61 35.51
CA ALA A 357 -0.41 2.79 35.82
C ALA A 357 0.46 1.62 35.33
N GLU A 358 0.14 0.38 35.73
CA GLU A 358 0.82 -0.85 35.27
C GLU A 358 0.88 -0.92 33.74
N ARG A 359 -0.27 -0.66 33.09
CA ARG A 359 -0.41 -0.69 31.63
C ARG A 359 0.33 0.46 30.94
N GLY A 360 0.30 1.66 31.52
CA GLY A 360 0.98 2.85 31.02
C GLY A 360 2.50 2.69 31.04
N HIS A 361 3.07 2.21 32.15
CA HIS A 361 4.50 1.90 32.24
C HIS A 361 4.92 0.81 31.25
N LEU A 362 4.13 -0.27 31.11
CA LEU A 362 4.43 -1.36 30.17
C LEU A 362 4.41 -0.90 28.70
N LEU A 363 3.50 0.00 28.33
CA LEU A 363 3.45 0.58 26.99
C LEU A 363 4.60 1.60 26.77
N LEU A 364 4.89 2.42 27.78
CA LEU A 364 5.96 3.41 27.72
C LEU A 364 7.34 2.75 27.55
N ASP A 365 7.59 1.61 28.19
CA ASP A 365 8.81 0.82 27.95
C ASP A 365 8.99 0.46 26.47
N GLN A 366 7.92 0.01 25.82
CA GLN A 366 7.94 -0.35 24.40
C GLN A 366 8.16 0.88 23.50
N TYR A 367 7.52 2.01 23.81
CA TYR A 367 7.76 3.28 23.12
C TYR A 367 9.21 3.77 23.29
N ARG A 368 9.74 3.73 24.51
CA ARG A 368 11.15 4.08 24.80
C ARG A 368 12.10 3.20 24.01
N LYS A 369 11.96 1.87 24.06
CA LYS A 369 12.75 0.93 23.23
C LYS A 369 12.63 1.22 21.74
N LYS A 370 11.43 1.48 21.22
CA LYS A 370 11.27 1.83 19.80
C LYS A 370 11.99 3.13 19.44
N SER A 371 11.95 4.13 20.31
CA SER A 371 12.60 5.43 20.07
C SER A 371 14.12 5.34 19.99
N LYS A 372 14.74 4.35 20.65
CA LYS A 372 16.19 4.08 20.55
C LYS A 372 16.67 3.70 19.15
N LEU A 373 15.79 3.37 18.21
CA LEU A 373 16.14 3.02 16.84
C LEU A 373 16.18 4.25 15.91
N PHE A 374 15.82 5.42 16.42
CA PHE A 374 15.68 6.68 15.68
C PHE A 374 16.60 7.77 16.25
N ARG A 375 16.83 8.82 15.46
CA ARG A 375 17.70 9.94 15.86
C ARG A 375 16.97 11.00 16.68
N SER A 376 15.65 11.14 16.48
CA SER A 376 14.84 12.18 17.13
C SER A 376 14.13 11.67 18.39
N LYS A 377 13.73 12.58 19.27
CA LYS A 377 12.82 12.28 20.40
C LYS A 377 11.34 12.28 19.99
N VAL A 378 11.05 12.14 18.70
CA VAL A 378 9.69 12.06 18.14
C VAL A 378 9.45 10.64 17.59
N LEU A 379 8.50 9.93 18.18
CA LEU A 379 8.19 8.56 17.84
C LEU A 379 6.85 8.44 17.12
N LEU A 380 6.87 7.85 15.92
CA LEU A 380 5.68 7.43 15.20
C LEU A 380 5.24 6.02 15.61
N VAL A 381 3.96 5.83 15.92
CA VAL A 381 3.36 4.54 16.29
C VAL A 381 2.07 4.32 15.48
N PRO A 382 2.12 3.57 14.37
CA PRO A 382 0.90 3.16 13.66
C PRO A 382 -0.02 2.35 14.59
N LEU A 383 -1.34 2.53 14.44
CA LEU A 383 -2.37 1.78 15.18
C LEU A 383 -3.43 1.24 14.20
N GLY A 384 -3.05 0.21 13.46
CA GLY A 384 -3.89 -0.43 12.46
C GLY A 384 -3.43 -1.84 12.12
N ASP A 385 -4.04 -2.38 11.07
CA ASP A 385 -3.89 -3.73 10.52
C ASP A 385 -4.80 -3.76 9.26
N ASP A 386 -4.96 -4.92 8.64
CA ASP A 386 -5.87 -5.12 7.51
C ASP A 386 -7.36 -4.95 7.90
N PHE A 387 -8.09 -4.13 7.12
CA PHE A 387 -9.54 -3.86 7.23
C PHE A 387 -10.03 -3.66 8.68
N ARG A 388 -9.24 -2.93 9.47
CA ARG A 388 -9.54 -2.53 10.85
C ARG A 388 -10.58 -1.40 10.87
N TYR A 389 -11.10 -1.10 12.06
CA TYR A 389 -12.09 -0.05 12.26
C TYR A 389 -13.43 -0.33 11.55
N ASP A 390 -13.73 -1.61 11.28
CA ASP A 390 -14.93 -2.09 10.57
C ASP A 390 -16.21 -2.02 11.40
N LYS A 391 -16.10 -1.87 12.71
CA LYS A 391 -17.24 -1.84 13.65
C LYS A 391 -17.17 -0.65 14.61
N PRO A 392 -18.29 0.04 14.90
CA PRO A 392 -18.31 1.17 15.83
C PRO A 392 -17.74 0.85 17.21
N GLN A 393 -17.99 -0.36 17.75
CA GLN A 393 -17.47 -0.81 19.04
C GLN A 393 -15.95 -0.90 19.06
N GLU A 394 -15.32 -1.12 17.90
CA GLU A 394 -13.87 -1.21 17.78
C GLU A 394 -13.22 0.19 17.85
N TRP A 395 -13.83 1.18 17.19
CA TRP A 395 -13.42 2.59 17.33
C TRP A 395 -13.45 3.07 18.78
N ASP A 396 -14.45 2.63 19.54
CA ASP A 396 -14.60 2.98 20.95
C ASP A 396 -13.62 2.20 21.82
N ALA A 397 -13.48 0.90 21.60
CA ALA A 397 -12.52 0.06 22.32
C ALA A 397 -11.07 0.53 22.11
N GLN A 398 -10.67 0.87 20.88
CA GLN A 398 -9.34 1.44 20.64
C GLN A 398 -9.22 2.82 21.31
N PHE A 399 -10.08 3.77 20.96
CA PHE A 399 -9.92 5.15 21.41
C PHE A 399 -10.01 5.31 22.94
N LEU A 400 -11.02 4.73 23.60
CA LEU A 400 -11.23 4.94 25.04
C LEU A 400 -10.11 4.33 25.89
N ASN A 401 -9.56 3.18 25.49
CA ASN A 401 -8.45 2.55 26.20
C ASN A 401 -7.13 3.30 25.98
N TYR A 402 -6.83 3.70 24.73
CA TYR A 402 -5.66 4.55 24.45
C TYR A 402 -5.77 5.92 25.11
N GLN A 403 -6.96 6.53 25.15
CA GLN A 403 -7.17 7.83 25.77
C GLN A 403 -6.87 7.79 27.27
N ARG A 404 -7.32 6.77 28.01
CA ARG A 404 -6.96 6.57 29.43
C ARG A 404 -5.44 6.44 29.63
N LEU A 405 -4.76 5.70 28.75
CA LEU A 405 -3.30 5.57 28.79
C LEU A 405 -2.60 6.91 28.52
N PHE A 406 -3.07 7.68 27.55
CA PHE A 406 -2.51 8.99 27.22
C PHE A 406 -2.75 10.02 28.33
N ASP A 407 -3.94 10.03 28.91
CA ASP A 407 -4.27 10.91 30.04
C ASP A 407 -3.40 10.58 31.26
N PHE A 408 -3.19 9.30 31.57
CA PHE A 408 -2.23 8.88 32.59
C PHE A 408 -0.79 9.31 32.26
N LEU A 409 -0.28 9.01 31.06
CA LEU A 409 1.11 9.32 30.68
C LEU A 409 1.38 10.84 30.69
N ASN A 410 0.45 11.64 30.15
CA ASN A 410 0.58 13.10 30.10
C ASN A 410 0.40 13.76 31.49
N ALA A 411 -0.34 13.14 32.41
CA ALA A 411 -0.55 13.66 33.77
C ALA A 411 0.63 13.42 34.73
N HIS A 412 1.66 12.65 34.32
CA HIS A 412 2.82 12.33 35.16
C HIS A 412 4.12 12.86 34.52
N PRO A 413 4.51 14.13 34.76
CA PRO A 413 5.70 14.74 34.17
C PRO A 413 7.01 13.97 34.41
N SER A 414 7.12 13.26 35.54
CA SER A 414 8.25 12.38 35.89
C SER A 414 8.42 11.16 34.96
N LEU A 415 7.49 10.93 34.02
CA LEU A 415 7.64 9.93 32.97
C LEU A 415 8.34 10.48 31.72
N HIS A 416 8.58 11.79 31.65
CA HIS A 416 9.30 12.46 30.57
C HIS A 416 8.78 12.06 29.17
N VAL A 417 7.46 12.01 29.03
CA VAL A 417 6.75 11.64 27.81
C VAL A 417 5.60 12.61 27.57
N GLN A 418 5.34 12.90 26.30
CA GLN A 418 4.15 13.60 25.83
C GLN A 418 3.52 12.74 24.74
N VAL A 419 2.21 12.53 24.81
CA VAL A 419 1.45 11.79 23.80
C VAL A 419 0.38 12.73 23.23
N PRO A 420 0.71 13.56 22.23
CA PRO A 420 -0.22 14.56 21.72
C PRO A 420 -1.18 13.93 20.72
N HIS A 421 -2.44 14.37 20.74
CA HIS A 421 -3.47 13.88 19.84
C HIS A 421 -3.26 14.23 18.36
N ARG A 422 -2.25 15.03 18.00
CA ARG A 422 -2.04 15.50 16.63
C ARG A 422 -0.56 15.49 16.29
N ALA A 423 -0.17 14.69 15.30
CA ALA A 423 1.14 14.80 14.66
C ALA A 423 1.31 16.20 14.01
N PRO A 424 2.56 16.69 13.86
CA PRO A 424 2.86 17.84 13.00
C PRO A 424 2.23 17.65 11.61
N LYS A 425 1.96 18.74 10.89
CA LYS A 425 1.37 18.64 9.54
C LYS A 425 2.32 17.90 8.60
N GLY A 426 1.86 16.76 8.08
CA GLY A 426 2.68 15.77 7.39
C GLY A 426 3.44 14.88 8.38
N LEU A 427 3.44 13.57 8.15
CA LEU A 427 4.21 12.59 8.93
C LEU A 427 5.72 12.85 8.75
N GLN A 428 6.24 13.76 9.57
CA GLN A 428 7.67 14.10 9.71
C GLN A 428 8.05 14.14 11.20
N PRO A 429 8.60 13.05 11.75
CA PRO A 429 9.37 13.10 12.98
C PRO A 429 10.58 14.02 12.76
N GLY A 430 10.59 15.20 13.39
CA GLY A 430 11.67 16.20 13.26
C GLY A 430 11.27 17.57 12.73
N GLY A 431 10.02 17.79 12.31
CA GLY A 431 9.53 19.12 11.95
C GLY A 431 9.40 20.03 13.17
N ALA A 432 10.38 20.91 13.42
CA ALA A 432 10.38 21.87 14.51
C ALA A 432 9.25 22.92 14.36
N GLY A 433 8.08 22.61 14.92
CA GLY A 433 6.86 23.42 14.84
C GLY A 433 6.34 23.91 16.19
N GLY A 434 7.22 24.36 17.08
CA GLY A 434 6.85 24.99 18.36
C GLY A 434 6.41 26.47 18.19
N PRO A 435 5.62 27.03 19.12
CA PRO A 435 5.19 28.42 19.07
C PRO A 435 6.38 29.40 19.16
N ARG A 436 6.25 30.56 18.52
CA ARG A 436 7.31 31.57 18.38
C ARG A 436 7.86 32.01 19.75
N GLY A 437 9.10 31.67 20.06
CA GLY A 437 9.70 32.09 21.34
C GLY A 437 11.02 31.43 21.77
N ALA A 438 11.96 31.15 20.86
CA ALA A 438 13.31 30.72 21.23
C ALA A 438 14.37 31.27 20.26
N GLN A 439 15.52 31.70 20.78
CA GLN A 439 16.62 32.26 19.98
C GLN A 439 17.43 31.15 19.27
N PRO A 440 18.12 31.48 18.15
CA PRO A 440 18.73 30.46 17.30
C PRO A 440 20.03 29.89 17.91
N GLY A 441 19.95 28.64 18.38
CA GLY A 441 21.11 27.87 18.83
C GLY A 441 20.99 26.39 18.46
N VAL A 442 21.97 25.90 17.69
CA VAL A 442 22.17 24.49 17.30
C VAL A 442 21.04 23.85 16.48
N ARG A 443 21.27 23.65 15.18
CA ARG A 443 20.47 22.71 14.36
C ARG A 443 20.73 21.26 14.82
N PRO A 444 19.71 20.39 14.89
CA PRO A 444 19.93 18.95 14.94
C PRO A 444 20.77 18.47 13.74
N ARG A 445 21.52 17.38 13.91
CA ARG A 445 22.28 16.78 12.80
C ARG A 445 21.31 16.35 11.68
N GLU A 446 21.62 16.74 10.46
CA GLU A 446 20.77 16.46 9.28
C GLU A 446 20.61 14.94 9.07
N PRO A 447 19.45 14.46 8.55
CA PRO A 447 19.26 13.05 8.23
C PRO A 447 20.23 12.62 7.14
N SER A 448 20.72 11.39 7.21
CA SER A 448 21.73 10.92 6.25
C SER A 448 21.17 10.77 4.84
N ALA A 449 21.96 11.16 3.85
CA ALA A 449 21.58 11.05 2.44
C ALA A 449 21.74 9.60 1.95
N ARG A 450 20.71 9.04 1.31
CA ARG A 450 20.67 7.65 0.83
C ARG A 450 20.30 7.56 -0.64
N SER A 451 21.01 6.72 -1.40
CA SER A 451 20.63 6.40 -2.78
C SER A 451 20.64 4.89 -3.07
N GLY A 452 19.83 4.50 -4.07
CA GLY A 452 19.59 3.10 -4.47
C GLY A 452 18.21 2.57 -4.06
N GLN A 453 17.90 1.34 -4.48
CA GLN A 453 16.60 0.68 -4.26
C GLN A 453 16.61 -0.19 -2.98
N GLY A 454 15.41 -0.53 -2.46
CA GLY A 454 15.22 -1.56 -1.44
C GLY A 454 14.89 -2.91 -2.08
N LEU A 455 15.91 -3.62 -2.56
CA LEU A 455 15.77 -4.75 -3.49
C LEU A 455 15.21 -6.06 -2.89
N ARG A 456 14.65 -6.88 -3.79
CA ARG A 456 13.93 -8.14 -3.54
C ARG A 456 14.86 -9.33 -3.22
N PRO A 457 14.33 -10.45 -2.67
CA PRO A 457 15.13 -11.68 -2.42
C PRO A 457 15.60 -12.47 -3.66
N THR A 458 15.30 -12.02 -4.88
CA THR A 458 15.46 -12.83 -6.11
C THR A 458 16.73 -12.58 -6.91
N GLU A 459 17.57 -11.60 -6.53
CA GLU A 459 18.85 -11.31 -7.20
C GLU A 459 20.04 -11.95 -6.46
N TRP A 460 20.10 -13.28 -6.43
CA TRP A 460 21.26 -14.00 -5.85
C TRP A 460 21.66 -15.24 -6.69
N PRO A 461 22.89 -15.29 -7.23
CA PRO A 461 23.52 -16.54 -7.66
C PRO A 461 24.07 -17.27 -6.43
N GLY A 462 23.24 -18.09 -5.77
CA GLY A 462 23.66 -18.88 -4.62
C GLY A 462 24.47 -20.12 -5.00
N PRO A 463 25.59 -20.43 -4.30
CA PRO A 463 26.24 -21.74 -4.42
C PRO A 463 25.38 -22.82 -3.76
N SER A 464 25.32 -24.00 -4.38
CA SER A 464 24.49 -25.12 -3.91
C SER A 464 25.02 -25.71 -2.59
N TYR A 465 24.23 -25.59 -1.52
CA TYR A 465 24.41 -26.37 -0.29
C TYR A 465 23.17 -27.21 -0.01
N GLN A 466 23.34 -28.54 -0.01
CA GLN A 466 22.34 -29.48 0.49
C GLN A 466 22.41 -29.51 2.02
N SER A 467 21.27 -29.36 2.70
CA SER A 467 21.16 -29.73 4.12
C SER A 467 19.89 -30.55 4.34
N THR A 468 20.07 -31.80 4.75
CA THR A 468 19.01 -32.75 5.08
C THR A 468 18.68 -32.71 6.58
N VAL A 469 17.48 -32.30 6.96
CA VAL A 469 16.89 -32.51 8.30
C VAL A 469 15.39 -32.83 8.12
N PRO A 470 14.82 -33.85 8.79
CA PRO A 470 13.49 -34.36 8.48
C PRO A 470 12.33 -33.53 9.05
N GLY A 471 11.13 -33.75 8.50
CA GLY A 471 10.00 -32.84 8.64
C GLY A 471 9.23 -32.89 9.97
N SER A 472 8.56 -31.76 10.24
CA SER A 472 7.32 -31.72 11.01
C SER A 472 6.32 -30.84 10.25
N GLY A 473 5.10 -31.34 10.05
CA GLY A 473 4.18 -30.82 9.04
C GLY A 473 3.44 -29.56 9.46
N TRP A 474 3.42 -28.56 8.57
CA TRP A 474 2.46 -27.45 8.58
C TRP A 474 1.87 -27.29 7.18
N HIS A 475 0.55 -27.48 7.04
CA HIS A 475 -0.16 -27.24 5.79
C HIS A 475 -0.36 -25.75 5.56
N GLY A 476 0.60 -25.11 4.88
CA GLY A 476 0.39 -23.85 4.16
C GLY A 476 0.01 -24.16 2.72
N ALA A 477 -1.09 -23.58 2.22
CA ALA A 477 -1.48 -23.75 0.82
C ALA A 477 -0.48 -23.03 -0.09
N GLY A 478 0.29 -23.80 -0.87
CA GLY A 478 1.28 -23.26 -1.79
C GLY A 478 0.63 -22.61 -3.01
N ALA A 479 1.00 -21.37 -3.31
CA ALA A 479 0.86 -20.83 -4.65
C ALA A 479 1.88 -21.54 -5.56
N SER A 480 1.38 -22.30 -6.53
CA SER A 480 2.19 -23.05 -7.49
C SER A 480 3.03 -22.10 -8.35
N GLY A 481 4.36 -22.28 -8.34
CA GLY A 481 5.24 -21.54 -9.21
C GLY A 481 5.06 -21.94 -10.69
N CYS A 482 4.69 -20.97 -11.53
CA CYS A 482 4.88 -21.07 -12.98
C CYS A 482 6.23 -20.42 -13.32
N GLY A 483 7.23 -21.22 -13.68
CA GLY A 483 8.45 -20.71 -14.28
C GLY A 483 8.22 -20.37 -15.75
N LEU A 484 8.77 -19.25 -16.23
CA LEU A 484 8.92 -19.01 -17.66
C LEU A 484 10.18 -18.20 -17.98
N VAL A 485 11.02 -18.81 -18.81
CA VAL A 485 12.01 -18.29 -19.77
C VAL A 485 12.55 -16.86 -19.58
N LEU A 486 13.88 -16.80 -19.40
CA LEU A 486 14.70 -15.58 -19.41
C LEU A 486 14.68 -14.87 -20.77
N ALA A 487 14.60 -13.54 -20.76
CA ALA A 487 15.00 -12.67 -21.87
C ALA A 487 16.14 -11.76 -21.40
N TRP A 488 17.27 -11.79 -22.11
CA TRP A 488 18.47 -11.01 -21.79
C TRP A 488 18.40 -9.64 -22.49
N PRO A 489 18.87 -8.53 -21.88
CA PRO A 489 18.99 -7.26 -22.59
C PRO A 489 20.04 -7.35 -23.70
N ALA A 490 19.71 -6.88 -24.90
CA ALA A 490 20.69 -6.76 -25.98
C ALA A 490 21.75 -5.71 -25.59
N GLN A 491 23.01 -6.11 -25.51
CA GLN A 491 24.16 -5.19 -25.55
C GLN A 491 24.72 -5.15 -26.97
N ASP A 492 25.27 -3.99 -27.35
CA ASP A 492 25.75 -3.68 -28.70
C ASP A 492 26.65 -4.77 -29.32
N MET A 493 26.20 -5.32 -30.45
CA MET A 493 27.10 -6.00 -31.37
C MET A 493 27.89 -4.98 -32.20
N SER A 494 29.03 -4.54 -31.69
CA SER A 494 30.10 -4.05 -32.57
C SER A 494 31.49 -4.43 -32.03
N GLN A 495 32.42 -4.71 -32.95
CA GLN A 495 33.82 -5.07 -32.70
C GLN A 495 34.13 -6.50 -32.18
N ALA A 496 34.12 -7.47 -33.09
CA ALA A 496 35.24 -8.40 -33.27
C ALA A 496 35.18 -9.08 -34.66
N ARG A 497 36.16 -8.82 -35.53
CA ARG A 497 36.46 -9.63 -36.74
C ARG A 497 37.87 -10.22 -36.60
N HIS A 498 38.13 -11.29 -37.36
CA HIS A 498 39.35 -12.12 -37.39
C HIS A 498 39.47 -13.13 -36.22
N SER A 499 39.90 -14.39 -36.42
CA SER A 499 40.13 -15.17 -37.65
C SER A 499 40.42 -16.66 -37.35
N THR A 500 40.03 -17.59 -38.26
CA THR A 500 40.58 -18.96 -38.51
C THR A 500 40.61 -20.01 -37.36
N SER A 501 40.61 -21.34 -37.55
CA SER A 501 40.11 -22.30 -38.58
C SER A 501 40.39 -23.75 -38.05
N TRP A 502 40.08 -24.81 -38.83
CA TRP A 502 40.28 -26.27 -38.53
C TRP A 502 39.27 -26.89 -37.55
N GLY A 503 38.85 -28.17 -37.64
CA GLY A 503 39.11 -29.28 -38.58
C GLY A 503 38.13 -30.46 -38.31
N GLN A 504 38.08 -31.48 -39.17
CA GLN A 504 37.07 -32.58 -39.13
C GLN A 504 37.45 -33.80 -38.25
N ASP A 505 36.51 -34.77 -38.20
CA ASP A 505 36.59 -36.17 -37.69
C ASP A 505 36.48 -36.38 -36.16
N GLY A 506 35.80 -37.40 -35.62
CA GLY A 506 34.97 -38.46 -36.25
C GLY A 506 34.38 -39.45 -35.21
N GLU A 507 33.51 -40.35 -35.69
CA GLU A 507 32.89 -41.53 -35.00
C GLU A 507 31.91 -41.35 -33.82
N ALA A 508 30.88 -42.20 -33.82
CA ALA A 508 29.89 -42.39 -32.76
C ALA A 508 29.62 -43.88 -32.53
N ARG A 509 29.47 -44.33 -31.26
CA ARG A 509 28.90 -45.64 -30.88
C ARG A 509 28.12 -45.57 -29.55
N PRO A 510 27.18 -46.52 -29.27
CA PRO A 510 26.04 -46.28 -28.36
C PRO A 510 25.85 -47.36 -27.26
N CYS A 511 24.63 -47.38 -26.66
CA CYS A 511 24.00 -48.42 -25.80
C CYS A 511 24.15 -48.25 -24.26
N PRO A 512 23.28 -48.89 -23.42
CA PRO A 512 22.08 -49.71 -23.71
C PRO A 512 20.78 -49.32 -22.92
N SER A 513 19.73 -50.12 -23.10
CA SER A 513 18.42 -50.10 -22.40
C SER A 513 18.09 -51.47 -21.73
N PHE A 514 16.87 -51.62 -21.15
CA PHE A 514 16.28 -52.81 -20.45
C PHE A 514 16.71 -53.02 -18.97
N SER A 515 15.89 -53.59 -18.05
CA SER A 515 14.52 -54.17 -18.09
C SER A 515 13.81 -54.24 -16.71
N GLN A 516 12.52 -54.60 -16.70
CA GLN A 516 11.61 -54.78 -15.54
C GLN A 516 11.73 -56.13 -14.80
N GLN A 517 11.20 -56.17 -13.55
CA GLN A 517 10.60 -57.31 -12.82
C GLN A 517 9.91 -56.73 -11.53
N LEU A 518 8.96 -57.34 -10.81
CA LEU A 518 7.65 -57.97 -11.04
C LEU A 518 7.03 -58.22 -9.62
N PHE A 519 5.71 -58.44 -9.48
CA PHE A 519 4.93 -58.45 -8.21
C PHE A 519 5.10 -59.69 -7.30
N PRO A 520 4.56 -59.68 -6.04
CA PRO A 520 3.25 -60.33 -5.80
C PRO A 520 2.27 -59.59 -4.83
N PRO A 521 0.96 -59.96 -4.80
CA PRO A 521 -0.12 -59.38 -3.93
C PRO A 521 -0.55 -60.34 -2.76
N VAL A 522 -1.77 -60.14 -2.18
CA VAL A 522 -2.53 -60.92 -1.13
C VAL A 522 -2.70 -60.13 0.20
N ALA A 523 -3.84 -60.02 0.92
CA ALA A 523 -5.27 -60.36 0.72
C ALA A 523 -6.23 -59.64 1.74
N SER A 524 -7.53 -59.92 1.69
CA SER A 524 -8.61 -59.57 2.67
C SER A 524 -9.73 -60.64 2.57
N PRO A 525 -10.83 -60.69 3.39
CA PRO A 525 -11.16 -60.07 4.69
C PRO A 525 -11.64 -61.15 5.73
N PRO A 526 -12.50 -60.86 6.75
CA PRO A 526 -13.95 -61.07 6.53
C PRO A 526 -14.94 -60.09 7.23
N ARG A 527 -16.21 -60.26 6.84
CA ARG A 527 -17.45 -59.46 7.03
C ARG A 527 -17.89 -59.20 8.48
N SER A 528 -18.54 -58.06 8.77
CA SER A 528 -20.00 -57.86 8.67
C SER A 528 -20.37 -56.37 8.96
N LEU A 529 -21.57 -55.80 8.70
CA LEU A 529 -22.87 -56.30 8.18
C LEU A 529 -23.60 -55.18 7.37
N PHE A 530 -24.95 -55.19 7.28
CA PHE A 530 -25.87 -54.23 6.60
C PHE A 530 -27.25 -54.26 7.36
N PRO A 531 -28.32 -53.45 7.06
CA PRO A 531 -28.65 -52.74 5.80
C PRO A 531 -29.16 -51.27 5.91
N GLY A 532 -29.32 -50.61 4.75
CA GLY A 532 -30.01 -49.32 4.61
C GLY A 532 -29.75 -48.63 3.25
N THR A 533 -30.60 -48.87 2.25
CA THR A 533 -30.38 -48.47 0.84
C THR A 533 -31.16 -47.24 0.38
N ARG A 534 -30.56 -46.44 -0.52
CA ARG A 534 -31.16 -45.94 -1.78
C ARG A 534 -30.09 -45.25 -2.64
N GLY A 535 -30.02 -45.61 -3.92
CA GLY A 535 -28.98 -45.13 -4.85
C GLY A 535 -29.46 -44.02 -5.80
N TRP A 536 -28.50 -43.34 -6.42
CA TRP A 536 -28.71 -42.43 -7.55
C TRP A 536 -28.36 -43.15 -8.87
N GLY A 537 -29.14 -42.90 -9.91
CA GLY A 537 -28.90 -43.45 -11.26
C GLY A 537 -28.91 -42.35 -12.32
N CYS A 538 -27.86 -42.28 -13.13
CA CYS A 538 -27.76 -41.34 -14.25
C CYS A 538 -28.63 -41.77 -15.44
N LYS A 539 -29.21 -40.80 -16.15
CA LYS A 539 -29.72 -40.93 -17.53
C LYS A 539 -29.28 -39.72 -18.36
N ALA A 540 -29.13 -39.88 -19.67
CA ALA A 540 -28.53 -38.89 -20.56
C ALA A 540 -29.30 -38.71 -21.88
N ARG A 541 -29.09 -37.53 -22.51
CA ARG A 541 -29.52 -37.09 -23.87
C ARG A 541 -31.02 -36.73 -24.03
N PRO A 542 -31.41 -35.90 -25.03
CA PRO A 542 -30.64 -35.31 -26.16
C PRO A 542 -30.68 -33.76 -26.25
N PRO A 543 -29.97 -33.12 -27.21
CA PRO A 543 -29.96 -31.66 -27.43
C PRO A 543 -30.91 -31.19 -28.55
N LEU A 544 -31.28 -29.90 -28.55
CA LEU A 544 -31.98 -29.20 -29.65
C LEU A 544 -31.44 -27.77 -29.87
N LEU A 545 -31.61 -27.32 -31.12
CA LEU A 545 -31.21 -26.06 -31.78
C LEU A 545 -31.99 -24.82 -31.25
N SER A 546 -31.65 -23.54 -31.46
CA SER A 546 -30.52 -22.82 -32.12
C SER A 546 -30.60 -21.29 -31.81
N THR A 547 -29.72 -20.48 -32.44
CA THR A 547 -29.63 -18.99 -32.40
C THR A 547 -29.05 -18.39 -31.11
N GLY A 548 -28.19 -17.36 -31.13
CA GLY A 548 -27.52 -16.72 -32.27
C GLY A 548 -26.77 -15.46 -31.81
N TRP A 549 -25.44 -15.49 -31.74
CA TRP A 549 -24.60 -14.34 -31.34
C TRP A 549 -23.41 -14.20 -32.29
N ALA A 550 -23.18 -12.98 -32.78
CA ALA A 550 -22.08 -12.66 -33.69
C ALA A 550 -20.78 -12.36 -32.93
N PRO A 551 -19.60 -12.70 -33.47
CA PRO A 551 -18.31 -12.35 -32.88
C PRO A 551 -17.84 -10.96 -33.33
N PHE A 552 -17.23 -10.19 -32.43
CA PHE A 552 -16.33 -9.10 -32.79
C PHE A 552 -14.92 -9.38 -32.24
N PRO A 553 -13.85 -9.23 -33.05
CA PRO A 553 -12.51 -9.65 -32.67
C PRO A 553 -11.64 -8.49 -32.18
N HIS A 554 -10.77 -8.76 -31.20
CA HIS A 554 -9.50 -8.03 -31.06
C HIS A 554 -8.38 -8.99 -30.66
N LEU A 555 -7.70 -9.51 -31.69
CA LEU A 555 -6.35 -10.04 -31.57
C LEU A 555 -5.38 -8.86 -31.65
N VAL A 556 -4.51 -8.70 -30.67
CA VAL A 556 -3.31 -7.84 -30.76
C VAL A 556 -2.14 -8.74 -31.14
N PRO A 557 -1.54 -8.60 -32.34
CA PRO A 557 -0.34 -9.35 -32.68
C PRO A 557 0.89 -8.71 -32.02
N CYS A 558 1.74 -9.53 -31.41
CA CYS A 558 3.09 -9.11 -31.06
C CYS A 558 3.87 -8.78 -32.34
N VAL A 559 4.30 -7.52 -32.48
CA VAL A 559 5.28 -7.14 -33.50
C VAL A 559 6.62 -6.95 -32.80
N SER A 560 7.59 -7.78 -33.18
CA SER A 560 8.97 -7.66 -32.77
C SER A 560 9.72 -6.66 -33.67
N ARG A 561 10.40 -5.70 -33.04
CA ARG A 561 11.70 -5.16 -33.46
C ARG A 561 12.31 -4.31 -32.35
#